data_AF-V2ZEA7-F1
#
_entry.id   AF-V2ZEA7-F1
#
_cell.length_a   1.000
_cell.length_b   1.000
_cell.length_c   1.000
_cell.angle_alpha   90.00
_cell.angle_beta   90.00
_cell.angle_gamma   90.00
#
_symmetry.space_group_name_H-M   'P 1'
#
loop_
_entity.id
_entity.type
_entity.pdbx_description
1 polymer ?
#
loop_
_entity_poly.entity_id
_entity_poly.type
_entity_poly.pdbx_seq_one_letter_code
_entity_poly.pdbx_strand_id
1 'polypeptide(L)'
;MLELHERIRELRKNYLHMSQTAFGAKLGVSRSVINNIELNALARPDQKLSLIKLMCREFSVSEEWLLNGTEPMFIQPETFSLDQYLKERGCTTLEMEIVKAYFELDIDTRQKVFEVFEHFQSKITAAKEQLSAADAGQQQEAKAPQEMTVAELHAELDRQIAEEKKRAEGLSVSGPGSSEKATG
;
A
#
# COMPACT_ATOMS: atom_id res chain seq x y z
N MET A 1 37.98 -9.63 -31.06
CA MET A 1 36.65 -9.44 -30.46
C MET A 1 35.89 -10.72 -30.73
N LEU A 2 35.28 -11.34 -29.72
CA LEU A 2 34.53 -12.57 -29.94
C LEU A 2 33.31 -12.29 -30.81
N GLU A 3 32.93 -13.23 -31.66
CA GLU A 3 31.68 -13.20 -32.41
C GLU A 3 30.53 -13.77 -31.56
N LEU A 4 29.27 -13.49 -31.95
CA LEU A 4 28.07 -13.94 -31.21
C LEU A 4 28.08 -15.45 -30.90
N HIS A 5 28.43 -16.28 -31.88
CA HIS A 5 28.46 -17.73 -31.73
C HIS A 5 29.56 -18.20 -30.77
N GLU A 6 30.68 -17.49 -30.70
CA GLU A 6 31.77 -17.75 -29.77
C GLU A 6 31.35 -17.36 -28.35
N ARG A 7 30.69 -16.21 -28.16
CA ARG A 7 30.13 -15.81 -26.87
C ARG A 7 29.07 -16.78 -26.36
N ILE A 8 28.20 -17.31 -27.21
CA ILE A 8 27.22 -18.35 -26.83
C ILE A 8 27.94 -19.63 -26.36
N ARG A 9 29.00 -20.04 -27.06
CA ARG A 9 29.82 -21.19 -26.65
C ARG A 9 30.52 -20.91 -25.32
N GLU A 10 31.07 -19.71 -25.15
CA GLU A 10 31.75 -19.27 -23.93
C GLU A 10 30.79 -19.28 -22.75
N LEU A 11 29.62 -18.63 -22.87
CA LEU A 11 28.54 -18.64 -21.90
C LEU A 11 28.22 -20.06 -21.45
N ARG A 12 27.91 -20.96 -22.40
CA ARG A 12 27.54 -22.34 -22.09
C ARG A 12 28.67 -23.09 -21.38
N LYS A 13 29.90 -23.03 -21.91
CA LYS A 13 30.99 -23.91 -21.50
C LYS A 13 31.72 -23.40 -20.26
N ASN A 14 32.00 -22.11 -20.20
CA ASN A 14 32.90 -21.51 -19.23
C ASN A 14 32.17 -20.86 -18.06
N TYR A 15 30.91 -20.42 -18.23
CA TYR A 15 30.16 -19.77 -17.15
C TYR A 15 29.02 -20.65 -16.63
N LEU A 16 28.28 -21.30 -17.52
CA LEU A 16 27.18 -22.21 -17.14
C LEU A 16 27.64 -23.65 -16.92
N HIS A 17 28.84 -24.01 -17.42
CA HIS A 17 29.41 -25.36 -17.33
C HIS A 17 28.49 -26.48 -17.84
N MET A 18 27.71 -26.20 -18.89
CA MET A 18 26.73 -27.14 -19.43
C MET A 18 27.23 -27.86 -20.69
N SER A 19 26.77 -29.10 -20.90
CA SER A 19 26.90 -29.77 -22.19
C SER A 19 25.96 -29.13 -23.22
N GLN A 20 26.23 -29.28 -24.53
CA GLN A 20 25.32 -28.79 -25.58
C GLN A 20 23.93 -29.42 -25.47
N THR A 21 23.83 -30.67 -25.00
CA THR A 21 22.56 -31.37 -24.76
C THR A 21 21.79 -30.73 -23.61
N ALA A 22 22.44 -30.48 -22.48
CA ALA A 22 21.78 -29.87 -21.31
C ALA A 22 21.34 -28.43 -21.62
N PHE A 23 22.19 -27.67 -22.30
CA PHE A 23 21.88 -26.30 -22.72
C PHE A 23 20.72 -26.25 -23.73
N GLY A 24 20.71 -27.15 -24.71
CA GLY A 24 19.60 -27.28 -25.66
C GLY A 24 18.29 -27.66 -24.99
N ALA A 25 18.33 -28.60 -24.04
CA ALA A 25 17.15 -29.03 -23.29
C ALA A 25 16.49 -27.87 -22.51
N LYS A 26 17.30 -26.99 -21.89
CA LYS A 26 16.82 -25.77 -21.22
C LYS A 26 16.16 -24.78 -22.17
N LEU A 27 16.62 -24.73 -23.41
CA LEU A 27 16.11 -23.83 -24.45
C LEU A 27 15.03 -24.47 -25.34
N GLY A 28 14.62 -25.71 -25.07
CA GLY A 28 13.63 -26.43 -25.88
C GLY A 28 14.11 -26.77 -27.30
N VAL A 29 15.43 -26.88 -27.53
CA VAL A 29 16.02 -27.19 -28.85
C VAL A 29 16.96 -28.39 -28.77
N SER A 30 17.20 -29.04 -29.91
CA SER A 30 18.09 -30.20 -29.96
C SER A 30 19.57 -29.82 -29.80
N ARG A 31 20.39 -30.78 -29.35
CA ARG A 31 21.86 -30.62 -29.29
C ARG A 31 22.47 -30.20 -30.63
N SER A 32 21.91 -30.66 -31.76
CA SER A 32 22.36 -30.28 -33.09
C SER A 32 22.14 -28.80 -33.39
N VAL A 33 21.03 -28.22 -32.91
CA VAL A 33 20.75 -26.79 -33.09
C VAL A 33 21.79 -25.97 -32.34
N ILE A 34 22.10 -26.32 -31.08
CA ILE A 34 23.15 -25.67 -30.29
C ILE A 34 24.52 -25.78 -30.98
N ASN A 35 24.85 -26.96 -31.49
CA ASN A 35 26.11 -27.16 -32.21
C ASN A 35 26.21 -26.26 -33.46
N ASN A 36 25.12 -26.17 -34.25
CA ASN A 36 25.10 -25.33 -35.44
C ASN A 36 25.18 -23.84 -35.11
N ILE A 37 24.59 -23.40 -33.99
CA ILE A 37 24.72 -22.03 -33.49
C ILE A 37 26.18 -21.72 -33.17
N GLU A 38 26.83 -22.55 -32.38
CA GLU A 38 28.22 -22.35 -31.95
C GLU A 38 29.25 -22.50 -33.09
N LEU A 39 28.86 -23.08 -34.22
CA LEU A 39 29.66 -23.16 -35.45
C LEU A 39 29.30 -22.07 -36.47
N ASN A 40 28.40 -21.16 -36.11
CA ASN A 40 27.83 -20.15 -37.01
C ASN A 40 27.21 -20.72 -38.31
N ALA A 41 26.75 -21.97 -38.26
CA ALA A 41 26.31 -22.76 -39.43
C ALA A 41 24.76 -22.88 -39.53
N LEU A 42 24.01 -21.96 -38.93
CA LEU A 42 22.55 -21.99 -38.99
C LEU A 42 22.05 -21.56 -40.38
N ALA A 43 21.19 -22.40 -40.96
CA ALA A 43 20.54 -22.14 -42.25
C ALA A 43 19.58 -20.93 -42.23
N ARG A 44 19.13 -20.50 -41.04
CA ARG A 44 18.13 -19.43 -40.83
C ARG A 44 18.60 -18.46 -39.74
N PRO A 45 19.27 -17.36 -40.10
CA PRO A 45 19.83 -16.42 -39.14
C PRO A 45 18.77 -15.60 -38.39
N ASP A 46 17.58 -15.43 -38.96
CA ASP A 46 16.40 -14.83 -38.34
C ASP A 46 15.93 -15.59 -37.09
N GLN A 47 16.06 -16.92 -37.08
CA GLN A 47 15.74 -17.75 -35.92
C GLN A 47 16.71 -17.54 -34.74
N LYS A 48 17.86 -16.89 -34.96
CA LYS A 48 18.85 -16.63 -33.89
C LYS A 48 18.31 -15.65 -32.87
N LEU A 49 17.58 -14.60 -33.28
CA LEU A 49 17.14 -13.53 -32.38
C LEU A 49 16.18 -14.03 -31.29
N SER A 50 15.18 -14.84 -31.66
CA SER A 50 14.24 -15.39 -30.68
C SER A 50 14.92 -16.31 -29.67
N LEU A 51 15.89 -17.11 -30.12
CA LEU A 51 16.64 -18.00 -29.24
C LEU A 51 17.62 -17.23 -28.33
N ILE A 52 18.24 -16.17 -28.83
CA ILE A 52 19.06 -15.25 -28.03
C ILE A 52 18.24 -14.64 -26.90
N LYS A 53 17.04 -14.13 -27.18
CA LYS A 53 16.15 -13.58 -26.14
C LYS A 53 15.75 -14.64 -25.11
N LEU A 54 15.51 -15.87 -25.57
CA LEU A 54 15.24 -16.99 -24.66
C LEU A 54 16.45 -17.30 -23.77
N MET A 55 17.67 -17.32 -24.31
CA MET A 55 18.90 -17.49 -23.52
C MET A 55 19.05 -16.39 -22.47
N CYS A 56 18.84 -15.12 -22.86
CA CYS A 56 18.94 -13.98 -21.96
C CYS A 56 17.98 -14.13 -20.77
N ARG A 57 16.74 -14.57 -21.04
CA ARG A 57 15.73 -14.81 -20.00
C ARG A 57 16.05 -16.03 -19.13
N GLU A 58 16.41 -17.16 -19.73
CA GLU A 58 16.60 -18.44 -19.03
C GLU A 58 17.83 -18.42 -18.11
N PHE A 59 18.88 -17.69 -18.50
CA PHE A 59 20.16 -17.67 -17.80
C PHE A 59 20.49 -16.31 -17.19
N SER A 60 19.55 -15.38 -17.20
CA SER A 60 19.74 -14.02 -16.67
C SER A 60 20.98 -13.34 -17.28
N VAL A 61 21.12 -13.41 -18.61
CA VAL A 61 22.25 -12.87 -19.37
C VAL A 61 21.83 -11.58 -20.09
N SER A 62 22.73 -10.61 -20.14
CA SER A 62 22.57 -9.36 -20.87
C SER A 62 22.54 -9.60 -22.38
N GLU A 63 21.50 -9.09 -23.05
CA GLU A 63 21.40 -9.13 -24.51
C GLU A 63 22.55 -8.33 -25.17
N GLU A 64 22.92 -7.18 -24.57
CA GLU A 64 24.06 -6.36 -25.02
C GLU A 64 25.39 -7.11 -24.88
N TRP A 65 25.57 -7.90 -23.82
CA TRP A 65 26.75 -8.74 -23.70
C TRP A 65 26.77 -9.84 -24.78
N LEU A 66 25.63 -10.50 -25.00
CA LEU A 66 25.56 -11.59 -25.98
C LEU A 66 25.77 -11.07 -27.42
N LEU A 67 25.25 -9.89 -27.76
CA LEU A 67 25.32 -9.30 -29.10
C LEU A 67 26.61 -8.51 -29.35
N ASN A 68 27.10 -7.77 -28.36
CA ASN A 68 28.17 -6.80 -28.53
C ASN A 68 29.39 -7.06 -27.63
N GLY A 69 29.27 -7.95 -26.63
CA GLY A 69 30.34 -8.21 -25.65
C GLY A 69 30.46 -7.12 -24.57
N THR A 70 29.43 -6.29 -24.41
CA THR A 70 29.41 -5.22 -23.40
C THR A 70 29.08 -5.80 -22.02
N GLU A 71 29.97 -5.60 -21.05
CA GLU A 71 29.71 -5.97 -19.65
C GLU A 71 28.60 -5.09 -19.03
N PRO A 72 27.85 -5.58 -18.03
CA PRO A 72 27.98 -6.88 -17.36
C PRO A 72 27.32 -8.05 -18.12
N MET A 73 27.95 -9.22 -18.08
CA MET A 73 27.41 -10.47 -18.67
C MET A 73 26.08 -10.90 -18.07
N PHE A 74 26.00 -10.98 -16.74
CA PHE A 74 24.80 -11.41 -16.04
C PHE A 74 24.01 -10.19 -15.58
N ILE A 75 22.72 -10.20 -15.86
CA ILE A 75 21.75 -9.26 -15.31
C ILE A 75 21.10 -9.94 -14.11
N GLN A 76 21.07 -9.28 -12.95
CA GLN A 76 20.19 -9.77 -11.91
C GLN A 76 18.76 -9.55 -12.40
N PRO A 77 17.85 -10.55 -12.31
CA PRO A 77 16.44 -10.28 -12.52
C PRO A 77 16.05 -9.12 -11.60
N GLU A 78 15.15 -8.24 -12.02
CA GLU A 78 14.63 -7.19 -11.14
C GLU A 78 13.93 -7.86 -9.95
N THR A 79 14.69 -8.10 -8.88
CA THR A 79 14.14 -8.63 -7.65
C THR A 79 13.46 -7.47 -6.96
N PHE A 80 12.12 -7.51 -6.93
CA PHE A 80 11.37 -6.60 -6.08
C PHE A 80 11.80 -6.81 -4.63
N SER A 81 12.49 -5.82 -4.07
CA SER A 81 12.84 -5.80 -2.65
C SER A 81 11.74 -5.06 -1.91
N LEU A 82 10.88 -5.82 -1.22
CA LEU A 82 9.83 -5.25 -0.38
C LEU A 82 10.43 -4.31 0.68
N ASP A 83 11.58 -4.68 1.26
CA ASP A 83 12.30 -3.86 2.23
C ASP A 83 12.71 -2.50 1.66
N GLN A 84 13.26 -2.49 0.45
CA GLN A 84 13.66 -1.26 -0.23
C GLN A 84 12.43 -0.40 -0.57
N TYR A 85 11.40 -1.02 -1.13
CA TYR A 85 10.15 -0.37 -1.49
C TYR A 85 9.49 0.33 -0.30
N LEU A 86 9.44 -0.33 0.87
CA LEU A 86 8.87 0.22 2.09
C LEU A 86 9.74 1.37 2.65
N LYS A 87 11.06 1.22 2.66
CA LYS A 87 12.00 2.26 3.14
C LYS A 87 11.89 3.55 2.33
N GLU A 88 11.79 3.45 1.00
CA GLU A 88 11.62 4.60 0.11
C GLU A 88 10.33 5.40 0.36
N ARG A 89 9.32 4.74 0.95
CA ARG A 89 8.04 5.36 1.36
C ARG A 89 8.06 5.88 2.80
N GLY A 90 9.21 5.86 3.47
CA GLY A 90 9.35 6.32 4.85
C GLY A 90 8.83 5.33 5.88
N CYS A 91 8.77 4.03 5.55
CA CYS A 91 8.39 2.99 6.51
C CYS A 91 9.31 3.04 7.74
N THR A 92 8.69 3.18 8.90
CA THR A 92 9.36 3.20 10.19
C THR A 92 9.85 1.80 10.57
N THR A 93 10.77 1.73 11.53
CA THR A 93 11.25 0.45 12.07
C THR A 93 10.10 -0.40 12.62
N LEU A 94 9.12 0.21 13.29
CA LEU A 94 7.99 -0.52 13.85
C LEU A 94 7.10 -1.10 12.75
N GLU A 95 6.76 -0.32 11.72
CA GLU A 95 5.95 -0.80 10.59
C GLU A 95 6.63 -1.95 9.86
N MET A 96 7.96 -1.87 9.70
CA MET A 96 8.75 -2.96 9.10
C MET A 96 8.65 -4.25 9.93
N GLU A 97 8.80 -4.17 11.24
CA GLU A 97 8.69 -5.35 12.12
C GLU A 97 7.26 -5.92 12.14
N ILE A 98 6.22 -5.07 12.06
CA ILE A 98 4.83 -5.52 11.93
C ILE A 98 4.62 -6.31 10.64
N VAL A 99 5.11 -5.80 9.50
CA VAL A 99 5.00 -6.50 8.21
C VAL A 99 5.68 -7.86 8.25
N LYS A 100 6.89 -7.94 8.82
CA LYS A 100 7.61 -9.22 8.97
C LYS A 100 6.84 -10.20 9.85
N ALA A 101 6.43 -9.77 11.05
CA ALA A 101 5.67 -10.60 11.97
C ALA A 101 4.38 -11.14 11.34
N TYR A 102 3.68 -10.33 10.52
CA TYR A 102 2.50 -10.77 9.78
C TYR A 102 2.80 -11.90 8.77
N PHE A 103 3.90 -11.81 8.03
CA PHE A 103 4.32 -12.86 7.08
C PHE A 103 4.93 -14.11 7.74
N GLU A 104 5.23 -14.06 9.03
CA GLU A 104 5.63 -15.25 9.81
C GLU A 104 4.43 -16.08 10.28
N LEU A 105 3.23 -15.49 10.33
CA LEU A 105 1.99 -16.20 10.69
C LEU A 105 1.63 -17.23 9.62
N ASP A 106 0.99 -18.32 10.03
CA ASP A 106 0.37 -19.27 9.10
C ASP A 106 -0.86 -18.66 8.40
N ILE A 107 -1.28 -19.28 7.30
CA ILE A 107 -2.37 -18.75 6.45
C ILE A 107 -3.68 -18.64 7.22
N ASP A 108 -4.02 -19.61 8.07
CA ASP A 108 -5.28 -19.60 8.83
C ASP A 108 -5.26 -18.48 9.87
N THR A 109 -4.12 -18.26 10.53
CA THR A 109 -3.95 -17.15 11.47
C THR A 109 -4.02 -15.80 10.77
N ARG A 110 -3.43 -15.64 9.59
CA ARG A 110 -3.55 -14.40 8.80
C ARG A 110 -4.99 -14.06 8.46
N GLN A 111 -5.78 -15.07 8.07
CA GLN A 111 -7.21 -14.88 7.78
C GLN A 111 -7.97 -14.38 9.01
N LYS A 112 -7.74 -15.00 10.17
CA LYS A 112 -8.38 -14.57 11.43
C LYS A 112 -7.97 -13.14 11.81
N VAL A 113 -6.71 -12.77 11.60
CA VAL A 113 -6.24 -11.39 11.84
C VAL A 113 -7.03 -10.41 10.97
N PHE A 114 -7.20 -10.70 9.68
CA PHE A 114 -8.02 -9.87 8.80
C PHE A 114 -9.48 -9.76 9.24
N GLU A 115 -10.10 -10.89 9.60
CA GLU A 115 -11.49 -10.90 10.08
C GLU A 115 -11.68 -10.00 11.32
N VAL A 116 -10.72 -10.03 12.25
CA VAL A 116 -10.74 -9.17 13.44
C VAL A 116 -10.60 -7.70 13.06
N PHE A 117 -9.68 -7.38 12.14
CA PHE A 117 -9.50 -5.99 11.66
C PHE A 117 -10.76 -5.46 10.96
N GLU A 118 -11.39 -6.26 10.09
CA GLU A 118 -12.65 -5.92 9.41
C GLU A 118 -13.78 -5.68 10.41
N HIS A 119 -13.92 -6.55 11.41
CA HIS A 119 -14.91 -6.38 12.47
C HIS A 119 -14.72 -5.06 13.22
N PHE A 120 -13.47 -4.72 13.55
CA PHE A 120 -13.14 -3.49 14.25
C PHE A 120 -13.41 -2.25 13.40
N GLN A 121 -13.02 -2.27 12.13
CA GLN A 121 -13.27 -1.19 11.18
C GLN A 121 -14.77 -0.94 10.99
N SER A 122 -15.56 -2.01 10.81
CA SER A 122 -17.02 -1.93 10.67
C SER A 122 -17.66 -1.23 11.88
N LYS A 123 -17.25 -1.59 13.10
CA LYS A 123 -17.75 -0.95 14.33
C LYS A 123 -17.37 0.53 14.42
N ILE A 124 -16.13 0.89 14.05
CA ILE A 124 -15.70 2.30 14.04
C ILE A 124 -16.51 3.12 13.04
N THR A 125 -16.72 2.59 11.83
CA THR A 125 -17.49 3.28 10.79
C THR A 125 -18.93 3.50 11.25
N ALA A 126 -19.59 2.47 11.77
CA ALA A 126 -20.95 2.57 12.30
C ALA A 126 -21.05 3.60 13.45
N ALA A 127 -20.06 3.62 14.36
CA ALA A 127 -20.01 4.61 15.43
C ALA A 127 -19.83 6.04 14.90
N LYS A 128 -18.95 6.25 13.91
CA LYS A 128 -18.75 7.56 13.26
C LYS A 128 -20.01 8.08 12.59
N GLU A 129 -20.76 7.21 11.90
CA GLU A 129 -22.03 7.58 11.27
C GLU A 129 -23.06 8.02 12.32
N GLN A 130 -23.19 7.27 13.41
CA GLN A 130 -24.10 7.61 14.51
C GLN A 130 -23.72 8.92 15.21
N LEU A 131 -22.42 9.17 15.42
CA LEU A 131 -21.91 10.45 15.96
C LEU A 131 -22.17 11.62 15.01
N SER A 132 -21.97 11.44 13.70
CA SER A 132 -22.28 12.48 12.71
C SER A 132 -23.79 12.79 12.60
N ALA A 133 -24.65 11.79 12.79
CA ALA A 133 -26.10 11.97 12.80
C ALA A 133 -26.60 12.65 14.09
N ALA A 134 -25.92 12.42 15.21
CA ALA A 134 -26.21 13.10 16.47
C ALA A 134 -25.78 14.59 16.44
N ASP A 135 -24.62 14.90 15.86
CA ASP A 135 -24.17 16.29 15.67
C ASP A 135 -25.01 17.06 14.64
N ALA A 136 -25.48 16.41 13.57
CA ALA A 136 -26.40 17.01 12.60
C ALA A 136 -27.77 17.38 13.20
N GLY A 137 -28.18 16.72 14.29
CA GLY A 137 -29.39 17.04 15.03
C GLY A 137 -29.26 18.25 15.98
N GLN A 138 -28.04 18.73 16.25
CA GLN A 138 -27.77 19.87 17.14
C GLN A 138 -27.29 21.13 16.41
N GLN A 139 -26.92 21.03 15.13
CA GLN A 139 -26.68 22.22 14.30
C GLN A 139 -27.98 22.70 13.65
N GLN A 140 -28.85 23.34 14.45
CA GLN A 140 -29.55 24.49 13.89
C GLN A 140 -28.47 25.52 13.61
N GLU A 141 -28.16 25.71 12.33
CA GLU A 141 -27.27 26.74 11.83
C GLU A 141 -27.72 28.08 12.44
N ALA A 142 -26.97 28.56 13.44
CA ALA A 142 -27.24 29.85 14.06
C ALA A 142 -26.94 30.92 13.01
N LYS A 143 -27.95 31.30 12.23
CA LYS A 143 -27.85 32.43 11.29
C LYS A 143 -27.38 33.65 12.06
N ALA A 144 -26.40 34.35 11.51
CA ALA A 144 -25.99 35.64 12.04
C ALA A 144 -27.21 36.58 12.08
N PRO A 145 -27.33 37.51 13.05
CA PRO A 145 -28.49 38.39 13.18
C PRO A 145 -28.82 39.20 11.92
N GLN A 146 -27.81 39.40 11.06
CA GLN A 146 -27.92 40.11 9.78
C GLN A 146 -28.65 39.31 8.70
N GLU A 147 -28.77 38.00 8.85
CA GLU A 147 -29.38 37.07 7.88
C GLU A 147 -30.77 36.58 8.31
N MET A 148 -31.24 37.00 9.49
CA MET A 148 -32.58 36.68 9.99
C MET A 148 -33.59 37.73 9.52
N THR A 149 -34.77 37.26 9.14
CA THR A 149 -35.91 38.13 8.86
C THR A 149 -36.42 38.79 10.16
N VAL A 150 -37.13 39.91 10.05
CA VAL A 150 -37.68 40.63 11.20
C VAL A 150 -38.59 39.74 12.08
N ALA A 151 -39.31 38.79 11.47
CA ALA A 151 -40.14 37.84 12.19
C ALA A 151 -39.32 36.84 13.01
N GLU A 152 -38.18 36.39 12.47
CA GLU A 152 -37.26 35.48 13.15
C GLU A 152 -36.52 36.18 14.31
N LEU A 153 -36.14 37.45 14.15
CA LEU A 153 -35.58 38.25 15.25
C LEU A 153 -36.57 38.39 16.42
N HIS A 154 -37.86 38.66 16.13
CA HIS A 154 -38.87 38.78 17.18
C HIS A 154 -39.09 37.45 17.91
N ALA A 155 -39.17 36.34 17.18
CA ALA A 155 -39.34 35.03 17.79
C ALA A 155 -38.16 34.66 18.72
N GLU A 156 -36.92 34.98 18.32
CA GLU A 156 -35.74 34.74 19.16
C GLU A 156 -35.70 35.67 20.38
N LEU A 157 -36.09 36.94 20.22
CA LEU A 157 -36.17 37.87 21.33
C LEU A 157 -37.22 37.44 22.36
N ASP A 158 -38.40 36.99 21.90
CA ASP A 158 -39.44 36.47 22.77
C ASP A 158 -38.99 35.22 23.54
N ARG A 159 -38.19 34.36 22.89
CA ARG A 159 -37.56 33.19 23.53
C ARG A 159 -36.60 33.60 24.64
N GLN A 160 -35.72 34.56 24.37
CA GLN A 160 -34.74 35.04 25.37
C GLN A 160 -35.42 35.74 26.55
N ILE A 161 -36.47 36.52 26.30
CA ILE A 161 -37.28 37.16 27.35
C ILE A 161 -37.93 36.09 28.23
N ALA A 162 -38.46 35.00 27.65
CA ALA A 162 -39.04 33.90 28.41
C ALA A 162 -38.01 33.14 29.26
N GLU A 163 -36.81 32.92 28.74
CA GLU A 163 -35.71 32.28 29.48
C GLU A 163 -35.22 33.13 30.66
N GLU A 164 -35.05 34.44 30.45
CA GLU A 164 -34.66 35.37 31.52
C GLU A 164 -35.75 35.52 32.57
N LYS A 165 -37.02 35.57 32.16
CA LYS A 165 -38.16 35.57 33.11
C LYS A 165 -38.16 34.31 33.98
N LYS A 166 -37.90 33.14 33.38
CA LYS A 166 -37.81 31.86 34.10
C LYS A 166 -36.62 31.83 35.07
N ARG A 167 -35.47 32.40 34.70
CA ARG A 167 -34.31 32.56 35.59
C ARG A 167 -34.62 33.50 36.76
N ALA A 168 -35.24 34.64 36.49
CA ALA A 168 -35.61 35.61 37.51
C ALA A 168 -36.62 35.05 38.51
N GLU A 169 -37.60 34.27 38.04
CA GLU A 169 -38.57 33.58 38.91
C GLU A 169 -37.89 32.50 39.77
N GLY A 170 -36.87 31.81 39.26
CA GLY A 170 -36.08 30.83 40.03
C GLY A 170 -35.18 31.44 41.11
N LEU A 171 -34.74 32.69 40.95
CA LEU A 171 -33.89 33.42 41.90
C LEU A 171 -34.68 34.08 43.06
N SER A 172 -36.00 34.17 42.96
CA SER A 172 -36.86 34.81 43.97
C SER A 172 -37.23 33.90 45.15
N VAL A 173 -36.93 32.59 45.09
CA VAL A 173 -37.34 31.60 46.13
C VAL A 173 -36.36 31.52 47.32
N SER A 174 -35.20 32.18 47.29
CA SER A 174 -34.25 32.18 48.42
C SER A 174 -34.26 33.51 49.20
N GLY A 175 -35.30 33.74 50.00
CA GLY A 175 -35.29 34.76 51.06
C GLY A 175 -34.57 34.24 52.33
N PRO A 176 -33.74 35.04 53.02
CA PRO A 176 -32.96 34.56 54.15
C PRO A 176 -33.85 34.36 55.39
N GLY A 177 -33.94 33.11 55.85
CA GLY A 177 -34.51 32.77 57.15
C GLY A 177 -33.57 33.20 58.27
N SER A 178 -33.93 34.26 58.99
CA SER A 178 -33.34 34.59 60.30
C SER A 178 -33.51 33.42 61.25
N SER A 179 -32.41 32.89 61.79
CA SER A 179 -32.44 32.13 63.03
C SER A 179 -31.82 32.98 64.14
N GLU A 180 -32.70 33.36 65.05
CA GLU A 180 -32.45 34.12 66.26
C GLU A 180 -32.48 33.15 67.45
N LYS A 181 -31.69 33.44 68.50
CA LYS A 181 -31.73 32.90 69.88
C LYS A 181 -31.02 31.55 70.13
N ALA A 182 -30.40 31.29 71.29
CA ALA A 182 -30.12 32.06 72.51
C ALA A 182 -29.19 31.22 73.42
N THR A 183 -28.35 31.92 74.18
CA THR A 183 -27.93 31.73 75.58
C THR A 183 -27.97 30.34 76.24
N GLY A 184 -26.85 29.96 76.88
CA GLY A 184 -26.78 28.91 77.90
C GLY A 184 -25.36 28.43 78.14
#